data_AF-A0A1N7LMW0-F1
#
_entry.id   AF-A0A1N7LMW0-F1
#
_cell.length_a   1.000
_cell.length_b   1.000
_cell.length_c   1.000
_cell.angle_alpha   90.00
_cell.angle_beta   90.00
_cell.angle_gamma   90.00
#
_symmetry.space_group_name_H-M   'P 1'
#
loop_
_entity.id
_entity.type
_entity.pdbx_description
1 polymer ?
#
loop_
_entity_poly.entity_id
_entity_poly.type
_entity_poly.pdbx_seq_one_letter_code
_entity_poly.pdbx_strand_id
1 'polypeptide(L)'
;MKILTVLARSTLLITALGASSMANATAVTDTVSVDGINWAQTSLFANLSWDQMNTQCPTGVCGVSSSLNGWDLDGYSWATATQVGDYLFSSITPHSGGIGSYSEAYSTWASAIFSTTGFNQTGANSFGKWIGGLTSDFRSAGVVDEYGPYNNTDTVLTDQLISDSSSISGGGWFYQTAPATVPEPATVWIFGSGLLGLIGFARRKEA
;
A
#
# COMPACT_ATOMS: atom_id res chain seq x y z
N MET A 1 -17.07 -6.56 -75.33
CA MET A 1 -15.73 -6.97 -74.85
C MET A 1 -15.22 -5.87 -73.91
N LYS A 2 -15.41 -6.03 -72.59
CA LYS A 2 -14.83 -5.18 -71.55
C LYS A 2 -14.35 -6.08 -70.42
N ILE A 3 -13.04 -6.20 -70.30
CA ILE A 3 -12.30 -6.98 -69.32
C ILE A 3 -12.24 -6.14 -68.04
N LEU A 4 -12.79 -6.65 -66.93
CA LEU A 4 -12.67 -6.04 -65.61
C LEU A 4 -11.49 -6.72 -64.87
N THR A 5 -10.42 -5.97 -64.69
CA THR A 5 -9.22 -6.36 -63.94
C THR A 5 -9.46 -6.10 -62.46
N VAL A 6 -9.54 -7.16 -61.65
CA VAL A 6 -9.66 -7.07 -60.18
C VAL A 6 -8.26 -6.90 -59.59
N LEU A 7 -7.95 -5.69 -59.13
CA LEU A 7 -6.72 -5.36 -58.39
C LEU A 7 -6.84 -5.84 -56.94
N ALA A 8 -6.18 -6.95 -56.63
CA ALA A 8 -6.00 -7.43 -55.27
C ALA A 8 -5.08 -6.47 -54.50
N ARG A 9 -5.64 -5.78 -53.49
CA ARG A 9 -4.88 -4.99 -52.52
C ARG A 9 -4.30 -5.92 -51.46
N SER A 10 -3.02 -6.26 -51.59
CA SER A 10 -2.25 -6.95 -50.55
C SER A 10 -1.87 -5.96 -49.45
N THR A 11 -2.56 -6.02 -48.31
CA THR A 11 -2.20 -5.26 -47.10
C THR A 11 -1.05 -5.97 -46.40
N LEU A 12 0.14 -5.36 -46.41
CA LEU A 12 1.32 -5.83 -45.68
C LEU A 12 1.15 -5.46 -44.19
N LEU A 13 0.85 -6.46 -43.35
CA LEU A 13 0.78 -6.30 -41.90
C LEU A 13 2.21 -6.43 -41.34
N ILE A 14 2.84 -5.30 -40.99
CA ILE A 14 4.14 -5.30 -40.32
C ILE A 14 3.90 -5.49 -38.83
N THR A 15 4.05 -6.72 -38.35
CA THR A 15 4.04 -7.04 -36.91
C THR A 15 5.40 -6.64 -36.33
N ALA A 16 5.49 -5.43 -35.77
CA ALA A 16 6.66 -5.05 -34.99
C ALA A 16 6.66 -5.83 -33.66
N LEU A 17 7.49 -6.88 -33.58
CA LEU A 17 7.86 -7.47 -32.29
C LEU A 17 8.78 -6.50 -31.55
N GLY A 18 8.19 -5.51 -30.91
CA GLY A 18 8.89 -4.73 -29.89
C GLY A 18 9.15 -5.67 -28.72
N ALA A 19 10.42 -6.05 -28.51
CA ALA A 19 10.84 -6.71 -27.28
C ALA A 19 10.67 -5.70 -26.13
N SER A 20 9.48 -5.67 -25.53
CA SER A 20 9.29 -5.00 -24.25
C SER A 20 10.10 -5.78 -23.23
N SER A 21 11.25 -5.22 -22.83
CA SER A 21 11.97 -5.68 -21.64
C SER A 21 10.97 -5.62 -20.50
N MET A 22 10.58 -6.78 -19.97
CA MET A 22 9.81 -6.85 -18.74
C MET A 22 10.71 -6.28 -17.65
N ALA A 23 10.53 -4.99 -17.34
CA ALA A 23 11.17 -4.39 -16.20
C ALA A 23 10.64 -5.14 -14.98
N ASN A 24 11.54 -5.81 -14.26
CA ASN A 24 11.16 -6.46 -13.02
C ASN A 24 10.62 -5.39 -12.07
N ALA A 25 9.44 -5.64 -11.52
CA ALA A 25 8.88 -4.78 -10.49
C ALA A 25 9.80 -4.78 -9.25
N THR A 26 9.92 -3.64 -8.60
CA THR A 26 10.75 -3.47 -7.40
C THR A 26 9.91 -3.79 -6.16
N ALA A 27 10.47 -4.52 -5.19
CA ALA A 27 9.77 -4.76 -3.93
C ALA A 27 9.37 -3.45 -3.23
N VAL A 28 8.16 -3.39 -2.68
CA VAL A 28 7.71 -2.24 -1.88
C VAL A 28 8.51 -2.17 -0.58
N THR A 29 9.35 -1.15 -0.44
CA THR A 29 10.17 -0.91 0.77
C THR A 29 9.70 0.28 1.60
N ASP A 30 8.87 1.16 1.03
CA ASP A 30 8.31 2.31 1.74
C ASP A 30 6.97 1.92 2.36
N THR A 31 7.02 1.50 3.62
CA THR A 31 5.89 0.98 4.37
C THR A 31 5.80 1.61 5.75
N VAL A 32 4.58 1.71 6.28
CA VAL A 32 4.29 2.11 7.66
C VAL A 32 3.76 0.89 8.43
N SER A 33 4.35 0.59 9.59
CA SER A 33 3.88 -0.51 10.44
C SER A 33 2.90 -0.01 11.50
N VAL A 34 1.68 -0.55 11.52
CA VAL A 34 0.65 -0.29 12.54
C VAL A 34 0.09 -1.62 13.03
N ASP A 35 0.15 -1.86 14.34
CA ASP A 35 -0.36 -3.07 15.00
C ASP A 35 0.08 -4.41 14.35
N GLY A 36 1.34 -4.46 13.90
CA GLY A 36 1.90 -5.65 13.26
C GLY A 36 1.47 -5.85 11.80
N ILE A 37 0.89 -4.83 11.17
CA ILE A 37 0.55 -4.80 9.76
C ILE A 37 1.42 -3.75 9.06
N ASN A 38 2.08 -4.15 7.97
CA ASN A 38 2.86 -3.25 7.13
C ASN A 38 1.98 -2.70 6.01
N TRP A 39 1.70 -1.41 6.05
CA TRP A 39 0.95 -0.68 5.04
C TRP A 39 1.90 -0.07 4.04
N ALA A 40 1.73 -0.38 2.76
CA ALA A 40 2.43 0.34 1.71
C ALA A 40 1.94 1.80 1.67
N GLN A 41 2.85 2.74 1.39
CA GLN A 41 2.44 4.14 1.22
C GLN A 41 1.47 4.26 0.05
N THR A 42 0.32 4.90 0.28
CA THR A 42 -0.69 5.09 -0.77
C THR A 42 -0.14 5.90 -1.94
N SER A 43 0.76 6.86 -1.70
CA SER A 43 1.37 7.67 -2.76
C SER A 43 2.14 6.87 -3.83
N LEU A 44 2.59 5.64 -3.54
CA LEU A 44 3.24 4.76 -4.51
C LEU A 44 2.30 4.32 -5.64
N PHE A 45 0.99 4.33 -5.36
CA PHE A 45 -0.05 3.85 -6.27
C PHE A 45 -0.94 5.00 -6.76
N ALA A 46 -0.49 6.25 -6.64
CA ALA A 46 -1.23 7.41 -7.11
C ALA A 46 -1.47 7.37 -8.63
N ASN A 47 -2.54 8.03 -9.08
CA ASN A 47 -2.97 8.12 -10.49
C ASN A 47 -3.34 6.78 -11.14
N LEU A 48 -3.65 5.76 -10.34
CA LEU A 48 -4.20 4.51 -10.82
C LEU A 48 -5.71 4.49 -10.62
N SER A 49 -6.42 3.94 -11.61
CA SER A 49 -7.85 3.70 -11.54
C SER A 49 -8.15 2.50 -10.63
N TRP A 50 -9.38 2.44 -10.13
CA TRP A 50 -9.81 1.26 -9.36
C TRP A 50 -9.70 -0.01 -10.21
N ASP A 51 -10.07 0.05 -11.49
CA ASP A 51 -10.00 -1.09 -12.41
C ASP A 51 -8.57 -1.60 -12.62
N GLN A 52 -7.58 -0.69 -12.67
CA GLN A 52 -6.16 -1.06 -12.79
C GLN A 52 -5.70 -1.83 -11.55
N MET A 53 -6.07 -1.37 -10.35
CA MET A 53 -5.75 -2.07 -9.10
C MET A 53 -6.49 -3.41 -9.00
N ASN A 54 -7.78 -3.42 -9.33
CA ASN A 54 -8.61 -4.63 -9.30
C ASN A 54 -8.15 -5.70 -10.29
N THR A 55 -7.55 -5.29 -11.42
CA THR A 55 -6.95 -6.25 -12.36
C THR A 55 -5.79 -7.00 -11.74
N GLN A 56 -5.03 -6.37 -10.84
CA GLN A 56 -3.90 -7.00 -10.14
C GLN A 56 -4.35 -7.77 -8.89
N CYS A 57 -5.39 -7.31 -8.20
CA CYS A 57 -5.83 -7.85 -6.91
C CYS A 57 -7.38 -8.04 -6.83
N PRO A 58 -8.00 -8.87 -7.70
CA PRO A 58 -9.46 -8.91 -7.90
C PRO A 58 -10.27 -9.47 -6.72
N THR A 59 -9.62 -10.09 -5.74
CA THR A 59 -10.25 -10.65 -4.53
C THR A 59 -9.68 -10.02 -3.26
N GLY A 60 -9.05 -8.86 -3.38
CA GLY A 60 -8.23 -8.26 -2.34
C GLY A 60 -6.82 -8.84 -2.30
N VAL A 61 -6.63 -10.16 -2.47
CA VAL A 61 -5.27 -10.73 -2.49
C VAL A 61 -4.62 -10.47 -3.84
N CYS A 62 -3.42 -9.90 -3.83
CA CYS A 62 -2.64 -9.68 -5.05
C CYS A 62 -1.99 -11.00 -5.50
N GLY A 63 -2.10 -11.32 -6.79
CA GLY A 63 -1.51 -12.55 -7.34
C GLY A 63 0.03 -12.48 -7.38
N VAL A 64 0.68 -13.64 -7.50
CA VAL A 64 2.12 -13.69 -7.79
C VAL A 64 2.43 -12.89 -9.05
N SER A 65 3.52 -12.12 -9.07
CA SER A 65 3.90 -11.18 -10.14
C SER A 65 2.97 -9.98 -10.37
N SER A 66 2.00 -9.75 -9.47
CA SER A 66 1.20 -8.52 -9.52
C SER A 66 2.10 -7.31 -9.35
N SER A 67 1.92 -6.31 -10.20
CA SER A 67 2.67 -5.07 -10.06
C SER A 67 1.85 -3.84 -10.44
N LEU A 68 2.08 -2.76 -9.71
CA LEU A 68 1.45 -1.46 -9.93
C LEU A 68 2.51 -0.38 -9.87
N ASN A 69 2.54 0.50 -10.88
CA ASN A 69 3.53 1.57 -10.98
C ASN A 69 5.00 1.10 -10.83
N GLY A 70 5.31 -0.12 -11.25
CA GLY A 70 6.64 -0.71 -11.14
C GLY A 70 6.97 -1.29 -9.76
N TRP A 71 6.00 -1.34 -8.84
CA TRP A 71 6.14 -1.98 -7.53
C TRP A 71 5.57 -3.40 -7.54
N ASP A 72 6.31 -4.33 -6.96
CA ASP A 72 5.93 -5.73 -6.78
C ASP A 72 4.99 -5.85 -5.58
N LEU A 73 3.82 -6.44 -5.82
CA LEU A 73 2.77 -6.65 -4.82
C LEU A 73 2.66 -8.12 -4.40
N ASP A 74 3.65 -8.95 -4.69
CA ASP A 74 3.66 -10.32 -4.19
C ASP A 74 3.57 -10.35 -2.65
N GLY A 75 2.60 -11.12 -2.15
CA GLY A 75 2.29 -11.20 -0.72
C GLY A 75 1.52 -10.02 -0.12
N TYR A 76 1.13 -9.01 -0.91
CA TYR A 76 0.26 -7.92 -0.46
C TYR A 76 -1.24 -8.27 -0.62
N SER A 77 -2.06 -7.62 0.20
CA SER A 77 -3.52 -7.61 0.10
C SER A 77 -4.00 -6.16 -0.04
N TRP A 78 -4.91 -5.92 -0.97
CA TRP A 78 -5.66 -4.69 -1.14
C TRP A 78 -6.83 -4.64 -0.16
N ALA A 79 -6.74 -3.76 0.83
CA ALA A 79 -7.68 -3.66 1.93
C ALA A 79 -9.07 -3.22 1.46
N THR A 80 -10.11 -3.74 2.12
CA THR A 80 -11.46 -3.15 2.10
C THR A 80 -11.52 -1.89 2.96
N ALA A 81 -12.53 -1.05 2.79
CA ALA A 81 -12.69 0.15 3.59
C ALA A 81 -12.86 -0.15 5.09
N THR A 82 -13.58 -1.24 5.42
CA THR A 82 -13.68 -1.76 6.79
C THR A 82 -12.32 -2.16 7.35
N GLN A 83 -11.48 -2.87 6.57
CA GLN A 83 -10.14 -3.26 7.04
C GLN A 83 -9.23 -2.04 7.27
N VAL A 84 -9.28 -1.02 6.41
CA VAL A 84 -8.52 0.22 6.64
C VAL A 84 -8.95 0.87 7.96
N GLY A 85 -10.25 0.98 8.21
CA GLY A 85 -10.69 1.58 9.46
C GLY A 85 -10.40 0.70 10.69
N ASP A 86 -10.55 -0.62 10.60
CA ASP A 86 -10.39 -1.52 11.75
C ASP A 86 -8.93 -1.83 12.08
N TYR A 87 -8.07 -1.97 11.07
CA TYR A 87 -6.67 -2.38 11.24
C TYR A 87 -5.68 -1.21 11.25
N LEU A 88 -6.07 -0.04 10.72
CA LEU A 88 -5.20 1.13 10.64
C LEU A 88 -5.76 2.32 11.42
N PHE A 89 -6.98 2.78 11.11
CA PHE A 89 -7.46 4.02 11.73
C PHE A 89 -7.99 3.84 13.15
N SER A 90 -8.41 2.65 13.55
CA SER A 90 -8.88 2.38 14.92
C SER A 90 -7.80 2.58 15.99
N SER A 91 -6.52 2.46 15.63
CA SER A 91 -5.39 2.66 16.55
C SER A 91 -4.82 4.07 16.53
N ILE A 92 -5.16 4.88 15.51
CA ILE A 92 -4.65 6.25 15.32
C ILE A 92 -5.72 7.29 15.63
N THR A 93 -6.97 7.00 15.28
CA THR A 93 -8.13 7.89 15.36
C THR A 93 -9.19 7.28 16.28
N PRO A 94 -10.12 8.08 16.84
CA PRO A 94 -11.22 7.55 17.65
C PRO A 94 -12.27 6.76 16.83
N HIS A 95 -11.97 6.42 15.58
CA HIS A 95 -12.95 6.01 14.60
C HIS A 95 -12.55 4.70 13.90
N SER A 96 -13.43 3.70 14.01
CA SER A 96 -13.27 2.38 13.39
C SER A 96 -13.73 2.36 11.93
N GLY A 97 -13.59 1.21 11.26
CA GLY A 97 -14.04 1.03 9.88
C GLY A 97 -15.54 0.97 9.71
N GLY A 98 -16.00 1.20 8.48
CA GLY A 98 -17.39 1.07 8.08
C GLY A 98 -18.29 2.26 8.44
N ILE A 99 -17.73 3.36 8.93
CA ILE A 99 -18.47 4.60 9.16
C ILE A 99 -18.09 5.60 8.06
N GLY A 100 -19.10 6.20 7.42
CA GLY A 100 -18.95 7.05 6.24
C GLY A 100 -17.91 8.16 6.40
N SER A 101 -18.07 8.99 7.42
CA SER A 101 -17.21 10.13 7.71
C SER A 101 -17.32 10.52 9.18
N TYR A 102 -16.22 10.93 9.78
CA TYR A 102 -16.19 11.57 11.09
C TYR A 102 -15.32 12.82 11.02
N SER A 103 -15.82 13.90 11.61
CA SER A 103 -15.15 15.18 11.62
C SER A 103 -15.03 15.71 13.03
N GLU A 104 -13.84 16.20 13.38
CA GLU A 104 -13.52 16.75 14.69
C GLU A 104 -12.71 18.03 14.51
N ALA A 105 -13.03 19.07 15.30
CA ALA A 105 -12.26 20.30 15.25
C ALA A 105 -10.99 20.18 16.10
N TYR A 106 -9.85 20.61 15.57
CA TYR A 106 -8.56 20.65 16.28
C TYR A 106 -8.12 19.28 16.81
N SER A 107 -8.27 18.24 15.99
CA SER A 107 -7.93 16.90 16.44
C SER A 107 -6.41 16.72 16.52
N THR A 108 -5.95 15.97 17.52
CA THR A 108 -4.53 15.60 17.60
C THR A 108 -4.19 14.43 16.69
N TRP A 109 -5.17 13.57 16.36
CA TRP A 109 -4.98 12.37 15.56
C TRP A 109 -4.67 12.68 14.09
N ALA A 110 -5.26 13.73 13.51
CA ALA A 110 -5.06 14.05 12.10
C ALA A 110 -3.63 14.47 11.80
N SER A 111 -3.02 15.31 12.65
CA SER A 111 -1.60 15.65 12.48
C SER A 111 -0.65 14.50 12.85
N ALA A 112 -1.06 13.62 13.78
CA ALA A 112 -0.29 12.46 14.22
C ALA A 112 -0.10 11.41 13.11
N ILE A 113 -1.07 11.23 12.21
CA ILE A 113 -0.92 10.28 11.10
C ILE A 113 0.30 10.63 10.23
N PHE A 114 0.53 11.91 9.96
CA PHE A 114 1.65 12.36 9.12
C PHE A 114 2.96 12.44 9.91
N SER A 115 2.91 12.94 11.15
CA SER A 115 4.11 13.24 11.92
C SER A 115 4.65 12.05 12.72
N THR A 116 3.76 11.19 13.22
CA THR A 116 4.11 10.11 14.15
C THR A 116 4.12 8.77 13.46
N THR A 117 3.09 8.47 12.66
CA THR A 117 3.02 7.15 11.99
C THR A 117 3.87 7.09 10.73
N GLY A 118 4.20 8.24 10.11
CA GLY A 118 5.11 8.29 8.96
C GLY A 118 4.43 8.09 7.61
N PHE A 119 3.11 8.24 7.54
CA PHE A 119 2.41 8.23 6.26
C PHE A 119 2.73 9.48 5.43
N ASN A 120 3.01 9.26 4.14
CA ASN A 120 3.18 10.31 3.16
C ASN A 120 1.83 10.86 2.73
N GLN A 121 1.70 12.18 2.69
CA GLN A 121 0.50 12.82 2.13
C GLN A 121 0.34 12.49 0.64
N THR A 122 -0.89 12.23 0.20
CA THR A 122 -1.23 12.07 -1.22
C THR A 122 -1.55 13.41 -1.88
N GLY A 123 -1.87 14.43 -1.09
CA GLY A 123 -2.03 15.79 -1.57
C GLY A 123 -2.03 16.80 -0.44
N ALA A 124 -1.81 18.07 -0.79
CA ALA A 124 -1.86 19.19 0.13
C ALA A 124 -2.19 20.49 -0.60
N ASN A 125 -2.74 21.44 0.15
CA ASN A 125 -2.95 22.81 -0.30
C ASN A 125 -2.71 23.78 0.89
N SER A 126 -3.08 25.05 0.72
CA SER A 126 -2.92 26.08 1.77
C SER A 126 -3.83 25.91 2.98
N PHE A 127 -4.82 25.01 2.91
CA PHE A 127 -5.84 24.80 3.93
C PHE A 127 -5.70 23.46 4.65
N GLY A 128 -4.89 22.55 4.12
CA GLY A 128 -4.76 21.23 4.71
C GLY A 128 -3.89 20.30 3.88
N LYS A 129 -3.70 19.11 4.43
CA LYS A 129 -3.08 17.97 3.76
C LYS A 129 -3.95 16.74 3.96
N TRP A 130 -3.85 15.80 3.05
CA TRP A 130 -4.64 14.58 3.12
C TRP A 130 -3.85 13.37 2.66
N ILE A 131 -4.19 12.25 3.25
CA ILE A 131 -3.85 10.91 2.77
C ILE A 131 -5.15 10.20 2.42
N GLY A 132 -5.22 9.65 1.22
CA GLY A 132 -6.36 8.86 0.81
C GLY A 132 -5.94 7.76 -0.15
N GLY A 133 -6.79 6.74 -0.25
CA GLY A 133 -6.58 5.64 -1.18
C GLY A 133 -7.87 4.89 -1.46
N LEU A 134 -7.87 4.23 -2.62
CA LEU A 134 -8.88 3.28 -3.05
C LEU A 134 -8.77 1.98 -2.25
N THR A 135 -9.91 1.36 -2.03
CA THR A 135 -10.06 0.07 -1.35
C THR A 135 -10.64 -0.96 -2.31
N SER A 136 -10.45 -2.25 -2.00
CA SER A 136 -10.86 -3.35 -2.88
C SER A 136 -12.37 -3.53 -3.04
N ASP A 137 -13.18 -2.85 -2.22
CA ASP A 137 -14.64 -2.87 -2.22
C ASP A 137 -15.28 -1.64 -2.87
N PHE A 138 -14.57 -1.02 -3.81
CA PHE A 138 -15.02 0.14 -4.60
C PHE A 138 -15.35 1.37 -3.74
N ARG A 139 -14.49 1.63 -2.75
CA ARG A 139 -14.62 2.77 -1.83
C ARG A 139 -13.29 3.51 -1.72
N SER A 140 -13.32 4.63 -1.02
CA SER A 140 -12.14 5.37 -0.61
C SER A 140 -12.12 5.52 0.91
N ALA A 141 -10.91 5.42 1.46
CA ALA A 141 -10.63 5.70 2.86
C ALA A 141 -9.47 6.70 2.95
N GLY A 142 -9.46 7.54 3.98
CA GLY A 142 -8.44 8.56 4.13
C GLY A 142 -8.63 9.46 5.35
N VAL A 143 -7.64 10.32 5.55
CA VAL A 143 -7.60 11.35 6.59
C VAL A 143 -7.27 12.69 5.94
N VAL A 144 -8.00 13.73 6.34
CA VAL A 144 -7.78 15.14 6.02
C VAL A 144 -7.43 15.85 7.32
N ASP A 145 -6.26 16.51 7.34
CA ASP A 145 -5.78 17.40 8.40
C ASP A 145 -5.92 18.83 7.87
N GLU A 146 -6.93 19.56 8.36
CA GLU A 146 -7.22 20.94 7.96
C GLU A 146 -6.58 21.92 8.93
N TYR A 147 -5.71 22.80 8.42
CA TYR A 147 -5.06 23.87 9.15
C TYR A 147 -5.44 25.24 8.56
N GLY A 148 -6.68 25.66 8.80
CA GLY A 148 -7.27 26.90 8.28
C GLY A 148 -7.73 27.88 9.38
N PRO A 149 -7.75 29.20 9.10
CA PRO A 149 -8.18 30.21 10.08
C PRO A 149 -9.68 30.16 10.42
N TYR A 150 -10.49 29.44 9.63
CA TYR A 150 -11.96 29.44 9.76
C TYR A 150 -12.54 28.06 10.11
N ASN A 151 -11.81 26.98 9.85
CA ASN A 151 -12.19 25.60 10.09
C ASN A 151 -10.91 24.74 10.16
N ASN A 152 -10.51 24.34 11.37
CA ASN A 152 -9.54 23.26 11.55
C ASN A 152 -10.32 21.97 11.76
N THR A 153 -11.15 21.62 10.78
CA THR A 153 -12.03 20.46 10.86
C THR A 153 -11.35 19.28 10.20
N ASP A 154 -10.76 18.44 11.03
CA ASP A 154 -10.12 17.23 10.55
C ASP A 154 -11.18 16.19 10.25
N THR A 155 -10.98 15.42 9.19
CA THR A 155 -11.96 14.43 8.74
C THR A 155 -11.29 13.10 8.46
N VAL A 156 -11.85 12.02 8.99
CA VAL A 156 -11.52 10.64 8.62
C VAL A 156 -12.69 10.02 7.85
N LEU A 157 -12.36 9.38 6.74
CA LEU A 157 -13.29 8.72 5.83
C LEU A 157 -12.96 7.24 5.83
N THR A 158 -13.93 6.37 6.16
CA THR A 158 -13.71 4.91 6.18
C THR A 158 -14.74 4.13 5.37
N ASP A 159 -15.67 4.81 4.70
CA ASP A 159 -16.72 4.16 3.91
C ASP A 159 -17.29 5.05 2.79
N GLN A 160 -16.46 5.87 2.13
CA GLN A 160 -16.96 6.72 1.05
C GLN A 160 -17.04 5.92 -0.26
N LEU A 161 -18.25 5.76 -0.80
CA LEU A 161 -18.45 5.18 -2.13
C LEU A 161 -17.89 6.11 -3.21
N ILE A 162 -17.07 5.58 -4.11
CA ILE A 162 -16.58 6.34 -5.27
C ILE A 162 -17.61 6.29 -6.40
N SER A 163 -17.82 7.41 -7.08
CA SER A 163 -18.86 7.55 -8.11
C SER A 163 -18.47 6.94 -9.45
N ASP A 164 -17.18 6.73 -9.69
CA ASP A 164 -16.64 6.09 -10.88
C ASP A 164 -15.33 5.37 -10.54
N SER A 165 -14.86 4.52 -11.46
CA SER A 165 -13.58 3.83 -11.32
C SER A 165 -12.38 4.74 -11.64
N SER A 166 -12.61 6.04 -11.85
CA SER A 166 -11.57 6.96 -12.32
C SER A 166 -10.43 7.07 -11.31
N SER A 167 -9.27 7.49 -11.80
CA SER A 167 -8.12 7.72 -10.92
C SER A 167 -8.46 8.81 -9.92
N ILE A 168 -8.53 8.46 -8.64
CA ILE A 168 -8.47 9.47 -7.59
C ILE A 168 -7.01 9.90 -7.41
N SER A 169 -6.79 11.09 -6.86
CA SER A 169 -5.45 11.54 -6.51
C SER A 169 -4.81 10.69 -5.39
N GLY A 170 -5.64 9.98 -4.62
CA GLY A 170 -5.20 8.94 -3.68
C GLY A 170 -4.71 7.68 -4.41
N GLY A 171 -3.77 6.94 -3.83
CA GLY A 171 -3.38 5.65 -4.39
C GLY A 171 -4.27 4.52 -3.90
N GLY A 172 -3.69 3.40 -3.48
CA GLY A 172 -4.43 2.24 -2.98
C GLY A 172 -3.93 1.79 -1.61
N TRP A 173 -4.84 1.28 -0.79
CA TRP A 173 -4.52 0.77 0.55
C TRP A 173 -4.08 -0.69 0.49
N PHE A 174 -2.78 -0.92 0.32
CA PHE A 174 -2.20 -2.26 0.32
C PHE A 174 -1.50 -2.53 1.65
N TYR A 175 -1.70 -3.75 2.16
CA TYR A 175 -1.05 -4.18 3.39
C TYR A 175 -0.49 -5.59 3.26
N GLN A 176 0.45 -5.89 4.13
CA GLN A 176 0.96 -7.24 4.38
C GLN A 176 1.00 -7.45 5.89
N THR A 177 0.56 -8.61 6.37
CA THR A 177 0.79 -8.98 7.76
C THR A 177 2.29 -9.06 7.98
N ALA A 178 2.82 -8.30 8.94
CA ALA A 178 4.25 -8.40 9.25
C ALA A 178 4.56 -9.86 9.60
N PRO A 179 5.68 -10.42 9.12
CA PRO A 179 6.08 -11.76 9.51
C PRO A 179 6.10 -11.78 11.03
N ALA A 180 5.41 -12.76 11.64
CA ALA A 180 5.40 -12.89 13.08
C ALA A 180 6.85 -12.87 13.55
N THR A 181 7.22 -11.90 14.39
CA THR A 181 8.55 -11.84 14.96
C THR A 181 8.70 -13.07 15.84
N VAL A 182 9.27 -14.13 15.27
CA VAL A 182 9.59 -15.33 16.03
C VAL A 182 10.59 -14.86 17.08
N PRO A 183 10.27 -14.93 18.39
CA PRO A 183 11.22 -14.53 19.41
C PRO A 183 12.50 -15.29 19.15
N GLU A 184 13.62 -14.57 18.98
CA GLU A 184 14.89 -15.23 18.74
C GLU A 184 15.05 -16.28 19.83
N PRO A 185 15.10 -17.56 19.46
CA PRO A 185 14.98 -18.60 20.46
C PRO A 185 16.19 -18.46 21.39
N ALA A 186 15.94 -18.56 22.69
CA ALA A 186 16.97 -18.41 23.73
C ALA A 186 18.19 -19.34 23.51
N THR A 187 18.06 -20.31 22.61
CA THR A 187 19.15 -21.07 22.02
C THR A 187 20.31 -20.22 21.52
N VAL A 188 20.12 -19.02 20.94
CA VAL A 188 21.27 -18.17 20.53
C VAL A 188 22.13 -17.82 21.74
N TRP A 189 21.50 -17.49 22.87
CA TRP A 189 22.19 -17.23 24.14
C TRP A 189 22.81 -18.49 24.74
N ILE A 190 22.14 -19.63 24.66
CA ILE A 190 22.65 -20.91 25.17
C ILE A 190 23.86 -21.38 24.35
N PHE A 191 23.80 -21.29 23.03
CA PHE A 191 24.91 -21.64 22.15
C PHE A 191 26.08 -20.67 22.32
N GLY A 192 25.82 -19.37 22.43
CA GLY A 192 26.86 -18.37 22.67
C GLY A 192 27.57 -18.57 24.02
N SER A 193 26.81 -18.71 25.10
CA SER A 193 27.38 -18.93 26.44
C SER A 193 28.03 -20.31 26.59
N GLY A 194 27.46 -21.34 25.99
CA GLY A 194 28.03 -22.70 25.96
C GLY A 194 29.37 -22.74 25.24
N LEU A 195 29.50 -22.07 24.08
CA LEU A 195 30.76 -22.01 23.33
C LEU A 195 31.86 -21.27 24.11
N LEU A 196 31.52 -20.14 24.75
CA LEU A 196 32.46 -19.43 25.62
C LEU A 196 32.90 -20.30 26.81
N GLY A 197 31.97 -21.07 27.39
CA GLY A 197 32.29 -22.04 28.44
C GLY A 197 33.27 -23.12 27.97
N LEU A 198 33.08 -23.66 26.76
CA LEU A 198 33.97 -24.66 26.18
C LEU A 198 35.36 -24.10 25.87
N ILE A 199 35.46 -22.87 25.35
CA ILE A 199 36.75 -22.19 25.13
C ILE A 199 37.49 -22.00 26.46
N GLY A 200 36.79 -21.56 27.51
CA GLY A 200 37.36 -21.43 28.85
C GLY A 200 37.87 -22.76 29.41
N PHE A 201 37.12 -23.85 29.21
CA PHE A 201 37.51 -25.18 29.64
C PHE A 201 38.74 -25.71 28.89
N ALA A 202 38.82 -25.50 27.58
CA ALA A 202 39.94 -25.93 26.75
C ALA A 202 41.27 -25.28 27.17
N ARG A 203 41.28 -23.96 27.41
CA ARG A 203 42.48 -23.22 27.84
C ARG A 203 43.03 -23.69 29.18
N ARG A 204 42.18 -24.24 30.05
CA ARG A 204 42.58 -24.72 31.38
C ARG A 204 43.33 -26.06 31.34
N LYS A 205 43.33 -26.77 30.21
CA LYS A 205 44.07 -28.04 30.05
C LYS A 205 45.51 -27.86 29.55
N GLU A 206 45.84 -26.69 29.03
CA GLU A 206 47.19 -26.37 28.53
C GLU A 206 48.06 -25.62 29.56
N ALA A 207 47.49 -25.20 30.68
CA ALA A 207 48.17 -24.56 31.81
C ALA A 207 48.32 -25.55 32.97
#